data_AF-A0A261CZB4-F1
#
_entry.id   AF-A0A261CZB4-F1
#
_cell.length_a   1.000
_cell.length_b   1.000
_cell.length_c   1.000
_cell.angle_alpha   90.00
_cell.angle_beta   90.00
_cell.angle_gamma   90.00
#
_symmetry.space_group_name_H-M   'P 1'
#
loop_
_entity.id
_entity.type
_entity.pdbx_description
1 polymer ?
#
loop_
_entity_poly.entity_id
_entity_poly.type
_entity_poly.pdbx_seq_one_letter_code
_entity_poly.pdbx_strand_id
1 'polypeptide(L)'
;MQVTSDENVFRRSHSTHEARWEGVVVLQLRHIGKGPSARPDERGFRDRGNRTLTQLVIAAADAARDKPAVISRDNDYAVSFGELKARAQSAAIAMASESGIDDSALTVALMTAVPGLAVAGPKGLADTLTAIRIQAMMVLAEPQQV
;
A
#
# COMPACT_ATOMS: atom_id res chain seq x y z
N MET A 1 5.50 -53.16 35.22
CA MET A 1 6.41 -52.98 34.05
C MET A 1 5.55 -53.13 32.82
N GLN A 2 5.43 -52.22 31.85
CA GLN A 2 6.15 -50.99 31.48
C GLN A 2 5.14 -50.02 30.80
N VAL A 3 5.52 -48.75 30.75
CA VAL A 3 4.82 -47.59 30.18
C VAL A 3 5.39 -47.28 28.79
N THR A 4 4.57 -46.91 27.81
CA THR A 4 4.87 -46.01 26.66
C THR A 4 3.52 -45.55 26.05
N SER A 5 3.03 -44.33 26.27
CA SER A 5 3.34 -43.03 25.64
C SER A 5 2.68 -42.80 24.26
N ASP A 6 1.81 -41.78 24.26
CA ASP A 6 1.33 -40.86 23.21
C ASP A 6 1.61 -41.13 21.72
N GLU A 7 0.57 -40.96 20.86
CA GLU A 7 0.55 -39.79 19.96
C GLU A 7 -0.85 -39.45 19.43
N ASN A 8 -1.06 -38.15 19.29
CA ASN A 8 -2.32 -37.42 19.18
C ASN A 8 -2.92 -37.37 17.76
N VAL A 9 -4.24 -37.53 17.73
CA VAL A 9 -5.23 -36.78 16.94
C VAL A 9 -4.69 -35.57 16.17
N PHE A 10 -4.61 -35.62 14.82
CA PHE A 10 -4.84 -34.45 13.94
C PHE A 10 -4.98 -34.86 12.46
N ARG A 11 -6.20 -35.22 12.03
CA ARG A 11 -6.61 -35.10 10.62
C ARG A 11 -7.94 -34.36 10.57
N ARG A 12 -7.86 -33.04 10.58
CA ARG A 12 -9.00 -32.13 10.44
C ARG A 12 -8.96 -31.51 9.04
N SER A 13 -9.94 -31.90 8.23
CA SER A 13 -10.62 -31.09 7.19
C SER A 13 -9.78 -30.36 6.14
N HIS A 14 -9.61 -31.01 4.98
CA HIS A 14 -9.53 -30.30 3.70
C HIS A 14 -10.94 -29.83 3.32
N SER A 15 -11.19 -28.52 3.36
CA SER A 15 -12.32 -27.90 2.68
C SER A 15 -12.19 -26.37 2.72
N THR A 16 -11.94 -25.81 1.54
CA THR A 16 -12.53 -24.55 1.05
C THR A 16 -12.00 -23.25 1.63
N HIS A 17 -10.87 -22.75 1.10
CA HIS A 17 -10.42 -21.36 1.33
C HIS A 17 -9.82 -20.70 0.06
N GLU A 18 -10.26 -21.11 -1.14
CA GLU A 18 -9.68 -20.65 -2.41
C GLU A 18 -10.45 -19.51 -3.11
N ALA A 19 -11.46 -18.90 -2.48
CA ALA A 19 -12.35 -17.96 -3.18
C ALA A 19 -12.64 -16.65 -2.41
N ARG A 20 -11.63 -16.00 -1.82
CA ARG A 20 -11.88 -14.74 -1.08
C ARG A 20 -10.78 -13.67 -1.19
N TRP A 21 -10.11 -13.58 -2.33
CA TRP A 21 -9.20 -12.45 -2.62
C TRP A 21 -9.57 -11.68 -3.90
N GLU A 22 -10.56 -12.14 -4.66
CA GLU A 22 -10.98 -11.46 -5.89
C GLU A 22 -11.95 -10.28 -5.66
N GLY A 23 -12.47 -10.12 -4.43
CA GLY A 23 -13.49 -9.10 -4.11
C GLY A 23 -12.94 -7.74 -3.65
N VAL A 24 -11.66 -7.66 -3.25
CA VAL A 24 -11.15 -6.49 -2.49
C VAL A 24 -10.79 -5.31 -3.40
N VAL A 25 -10.43 -5.55 -4.65
CA VAL A 25 -9.91 -4.48 -5.55
C VAL A 25 -10.98 -3.95 -6.53
N VAL A 26 -12.03 -4.74 -6.80
CA VAL A 26 -13.04 -4.39 -7.82
C VAL A 26 -14.08 -3.38 -7.30
N LEU A 27 -14.26 -3.25 -5.98
CA LEU A 27 -15.31 -2.41 -5.42
C LEU A 27 -14.95 -0.92 -5.30
N GLN A 28 -13.67 -0.57 -5.44
CA GLN A 28 -13.24 0.83 -5.35
C GLN A 28 -13.42 1.59 -6.68
N LEU A 29 -13.64 0.86 -7.79
CA LEU A 29 -13.81 1.42 -9.14
C LEU A 29 -15.24 1.85 -9.48
N ARG A 30 -16.26 1.51 -8.67
CA ARG A 30 -17.67 1.76 -9.04
C ARG A 30 -18.31 3.03 -8.48
N HIS A 31 -17.64 3.78 -7.60
CA HIS A 31 -18.24 4.94 -6.94
C HIS A 31 -17.74 6.31 -7.43
N ILE A 32 -16.85 6.38 -8.43
CA ILE A 32 -16.32 7.64 -8.99
C ILE A 32 -17.18 8.11 -10.17
N GLY A 33 -18.50 8.10 -9.97
CA GLY A 33 -19.45 8.66 -10.91
C GLY A 33 -20.21 9.79 -10.23
N LYS A 34 -19.81 11.04 -10.52
CA LYS A 34 -20.67 12.21 -10.81
C LYS A 34 -20.23 13.54 -10.13
N GLY A 35 -19.51 14.36 -10.92
CA GLY A 35 -19.52 15.83 -10.90
C GLY A 35 -18.28 16.56 -10.36
N PRO A 36 -18.03 17.83 -10.73
CA PRO A 36 -18.20 18.51 -12.02
C PRO A 36 -16.84 18.82 -12.68
N SER A 37 -16.88 19.15 -13.97
CA SER A 37 -15.75 19.40 -14.86
C SER A 37 -14.79 20.50 -14.40
N ALA A 38 -13.72 20.13 -13.70
CA ALA A 38 -12.46 20.87 -13.75
C ALA A 38 -11.58 20.18 -14.79
N ARG A 39 -11.35 20.81 -15.94
CA ARG A 39 -10.40 20.29 -16.95
C ARG A 39 -9.01 20.23 -16.29
N PRO A 40 -8.43 19.05 -16.06
CA PRO A 40 -7.08 18.98 -15.51
C PRO A 40 -6.11 19.45 -16.59
N ASP A 41 -5.22 20.38 -16.25
CA ASP A 41 -4.17 20.85 -17.14
C ASP A 41 -3.30 19.65 -17.58
N GLU A 42 -3.37 19.32 -18.88
CA GLU A 42 -2.74 18.13 -19.45
C GLU A 42 -1.21 18.12 -19.26
N ARG A 43 -0.58 19.28 -19.05
CA ARG A 43 0.86 19.36 -18.74
C ARG A 43 1.19 18.89 -17.33
N GLY A 44 0.37 19.25 -16.34
CA GLY A 44 0.55 18.80 -14.95
C GLY A 44 0.31 17.30 -14.76
N PHE A 45 -0.54 16.70 -15.60
CA PHE A 45 -0.81 15.26 -15.56
C PHE A 45 0.34 14.43 -16.14
N ARG A 46 0.98 14.89 -17.22
CA ARG A 46 2.14 14.20 -17.83
C ARG A 46 3.37 14.24 -16.95
N ASP A 47 3.68 15.40 -16.35
CA ASP A 47 4.82 15.56 -15.45
C ASP A 47 4.64 14.71 -14.17
N ARG A 48 3.42 14.67 -13.65
CA ARG A 48 3.04 13.79 -12.51
C ARG A 48 3.04 12.30 -12.88
N GLY A 49 2.68 11.96 -14.11
CA GLY A 49 2.68 10.60 -14.64
C GLY A 49 4.08 10.03 -14.87
N ASN A 50 5.11 10.87 -15.00
CA ASN A 50 6.48 10.45 -15.24
C ASN A 50 7.31 10.24 -13.95
N ARG A 51 6.74 10.56 -12.78
CA ARG A 51 7.40 10.35 -11.49
C ARG A 51 7.40 8.88 -11.09
N THR A 52 8.52 8.45 -10.51
CA THR A 52 8.58 7.12 -9.86
C THR A 52 7.60 7.07 -8.69
N LEU A 53 7.18 5.87 -8.28
CA LEU A 53 6.29 5.73 -7.13
C LEU A 53 6.92 6.34 -5.87
N THR A 54 8.22 6.10 -5.67
CA THR A 54 9.00 6.66 -4.59
C THR A 54 8.97 8.19 -4.58
N GLN A 55 9.14 8.84 -5.75
CA GLN A 55 9.01 10.30 -5.86
C GLN A 55 7.60 10.80 -5.53
N LEU A 56 6.55 10.06 -5.93
CA LEU A 56 5.17 10.40 -5.61
C LEU A 56 4.89 10.29 -4.10
N VAL A 57 5.38 9.24 -3.45
CA VAL A 57 5.24 9.03 -2.00
C VAL A 57 5.95 10.15 -1.22
N ILE A 58 7.19 10.50 -1.61
CA ILE A 58 7.94 11.58 -0.96
C ILE A 58 7.20 12.91 -1.14
N ALA A 59 6.79 13.25 -2.36
CA ALA A 59 6.10 14.50 -2.64
C ALA A 59 4.73 14.59 -1.92
N ALA A 60 3.96 13.50 -1.89
CA ALA A 60 2.68 13.46 -1.18
C ALA A 60 2.86 13.58 0.34
N ALA A 61 3.91 12.96 0.91
CA ALA A 61 4.24 13.10 2.32
C ALA A 61 4.66 14.52 2.70
N ASP A 62 5.39 15.22 1.82
CA ASP A 62 5.80 16.60 2.03
C ASP A 62 4.64 17.59 1.88
N ALA A 63 3.67 17.30 0.98
CA ALA A 63 2.49 18.13 0.80
C ALA A 63 1.40 17.90 1.86
N ALA A 64 1.16 16.65 2.26
CA ALA A 64 0.10 16.28 3.18
C ALA A 64 0.44 15.01 3.98
N ARG A 65 1.31 15.18 4.97
CA ARG A 65 1.85 14.10 5.83
C ARG A 65 0.79 13.15 6.39
N ASP A 66 -0.33 13.68 6.85
CA ASP A 66 -1.36 12.91 7.57
C ASP A 66 -2.41 12.27 6.64
N LYS A 67 -2.35 12.53 5.33
CA LYS A 67 -3.24 11.89 4.36
C LYS A 67 -2.90 10.40 4.22
N PRO A 68 -3.90 9.54 4.08
CA PRO A 68 -3.68 8.09 3.97
C PRO A 68 -3.03 7.71 2.64
N ALA A 69 -1.93 6.96 2.71
CA ALA A 69 -1.29 6.30 1.58
C ALA A 69 -1.91 4.94 1.30
N VAL A 70 -2.24 4.19 2.37
CA VAL A 70 -2.91 2.88 2.31
C VAL A 70 -4.08 2.90 3.30
N ILE A 71 -5.23 2.36 2.88
CA ILE A 71 -6.40 2.16 3.74
C ILE A 71 -6.85 0.72 3.57
N SER A 72 -6.90 -0.04 4.66
CA SER A 72 -7.56 -1.34 4.71
C SER A 72 -8.86 -1.22 5.51
N ARG A 73 -9.99 -1.31 4.82
CA ARG A 73 -11.32 -1.26 5.46
C ARG A 73 -11.61 -2.51 6.28
N ASP A 74 -11.01 -3.64 5.92
CA ASP A 74 -11.27 -4.92 6.56
C ASP A 74 -10.51 -5.08 7.89
N ASN A 75 -9.39 -4.40 8.04
CA ASN A 75 -8.50 -4.51 9.21
C ASN A 75 -8.42 -3.23 10.06
N ASP A 76 -9.31 -2.25 9.81
CA ASP A 76 -9.33 -0.92 10.47
C ASP A 76 -7.92 -0.31 10.59
N TYR A 77 -7.15 -0.38 9.51
CA TYR A 77 -5.77 0.08 9.49
C TYR A 77 -5.54 1.05 8.33
N ALA A 78 -4.81 2.12 8.62
CA ALA A 78 -4.36 3.08 7.64
C ALA A 78 -2.89 3.43 7.86
N VAL A 79 -2.14 3.53 6.77
CA VAL A 79 -0.77 4.09 6.76
C VAL A 79 -0.85 5.47 6.15
N SER A 80 -0.36 6.51 6.82
CA SER A 80 -0.27 7.84 6.22
C SER A 80 0.96 7.99 5.31
N PHE A 81 0.97 8.98 4.42
CA PHE A 81 2.14 9.25 3.58
C PHE A 81 3.38 9.60 4.41
N GLY A 82 3.21 10.36 5.50
CA GLY A 82 4.28 10.67 6.43
C GLY A 82 4.86 9.45 7.14
N GLU A 83 3.98 8.54 7.56
CA GLU A 83 4.38 7.30 8.22
C GLU A 83 5.09 6.35 7.24
N LEU A 84 4.57 6.25 6.01
CA LEU A 84 5.17 5.46 4.93
C LEU A 84 6.56 6.00 4.57
N LYS A 85 6.71 7.32 4.40
CA LYS A 85 8.01 7.97 4.13
C LYS A 85 9.00 7.71 5.26
N ALA A 86 8.59 7.88 6.52
CA ALA A 86 9.44 7.64 7.68
C ALA A 86 9.94 6.19 7.73
N ARG A 87 9.05 5.21 7.52
CA ARG A 87 9.44 3.80 7.49
C ARG A 87 10.35 3.46 6.32
N ALA A 88 10.08 4.02 5.14
CA ALA A 88 10.95 3.84 3.97
C ALA A 88 12.34 4.45 4.21
N GLN A 89 12.42 5.59 4.90
CA GLN A 89 13.70 6.17 5.32
C GLN A 89 14.44 5.29 6.34
N SER A 90 13.74 4.74 7.33
CA SER A 90 14.34 3.80 8.28
C SER A 90 14.85 2.53 7.58
N ALA A 91 14.09 1.99 6.61
CA ALA A 91 14.51 0.84 5.82
C ALA A 91 15.76 1.15 4.98
N ALA A 92 15.80 2.31 4.31
CA ALA A 92 16.96 2.75 3.55
C ALA A 92 18.23 2.85 4.42
N ILE A 93 18.11 3.43 5.62
CA ILE A 93 19.22 3.51 6.60
C ILE A 93 19.68 2.12 7.01
N ALA A 94 18.75 1.22 7.36
CA ALA A 94 19.07 -0.15 7.76
C ALA A 94 19.75 -0.96 6.64
N MET A 95 19.42 -0.65 5.38
CA MET A 95 20.00 -1.27 4.19
C MET A 95 21.30 -0.59 3.72
N ALA A 96 21.76 0.46 4.42
CA ALA A 96 22.90 1.28 4.03
C ALA A 96 22.77 1.85 2.60
N SER A 97 21.55 2.25 2.21
CA SER A 97 21.32 2.85 0.88
C SER A 97 21.95 4.25 0.81
N GLU A 98 22.94 4.42 -0.07
CA GLU A 98 23.67 5.68 -0.26
C GLU A 98 22.82 6.77 -0.94
N SER A 99 21.73 6.37 -1.62
CA SER A 99 20.89 7.26 -2.43
C SER A 99 19.61 7.71 -1.71
N GLY A 100 19.43 7.35 -0.43
CA GLY A 100 18.22 7.65 0.34
C GLY A 100 17.11 6.62 0.10
N ILE A 101 15.85 7.09 0.06
CA ILE A 101 14.71 6.20 -0.16
C ILE A 101 14.69 5.74 -1.62
N ASP A 102 14.92 4.45 -1.83
CA ASP A 102 14.77 3.78 -3.13
C ASP A 102 13.55 2.82 -3.13
N ASP A 103 13.28 2.21 -4.29
CA ASP A 103 12.13 1.31 -4.48
C ASP A 103 12.21 0.06 -3.59
N SER A 104 13.42 -0.38 -3.23
CA SER A 104 13.63 -1.54 -2.35
C SER A 104 13.28 -1.17 -0.91
N ALA A 105 13.76 -0.02 -0.43
CA ALA A 105 13.42 0.52 0.89
C ALA A 105 11.91 0.78 1.03
N LEU A 106 11.27 1.31 -0.03
CA LEU A 106 9.82 1.48 -0.07
C LEU A 106 9.08 0.14 0.00
N THR A 107 9.56 -0.88 -0.73
CA THR A 107 8.98 -2.22 -0.70
C THR A 107 9.09 -2.85 0.69
N VAL A 108 10.26 -2.75 1.33
CA VAL A 108 10.47 -3.23 2.71
C VAL A 108 9.55 -2.49 3.70
N ALA A 109 9.43 -1.18 3.56
CA ALA A 109 8.53 -0.39 4.39
C ALA A 109 7.07 -0.82 4.22
N LEU A 110 6.61 -1.10 3.00
CA LEU A 110 5.25 -1.59 2.75
C LEU A 110 5.02 -2.98 3.34
N MET A 111 5.96 -3.89 3.13
CA MET A 111 5.86 -5.27 3.61
C MET A 111 5.83 -5.37 5.14
N THR A 112 6.38 -4.36 5.83
CA THR A 112 6.39 -4.27 7.30
C THR A 112 5.27 -3.40 7.87
N ALA A 113 4.84 -2.36 7.14
CA ALA A 113 3.80 -1.44 7.57
C ALA A 113 2.40 -1.96 7.31
N VAL A 114 2.18 -2.74 6.24
CA VAL A 114 0.86 -3.19 5.81
C VAL A 114 0.64 -4.65 6.25
N PRO A 115 -0.19 -4.91 7.27
CA PRO A 115 -0.47 -6.27 7.72
C PRO A 115 -1.04 -7.13 6.60
N GLY A 116 -0.53 -8.35 6.46
CA GLY A 116 -0.98 -9.32 5.47
C GLY A 116 -0.48 -9.07 4.03
N LEU A 117 0.22 -7.96 3.77
CA LEU A 117 0.74 -7.66 2.41
C LEU A 117 1.76 -8.70 1.96
N ALA A 118 2.65 -9.14 2.87
CA ALA A 118 3.63 -10.17 2.57
C ALA A 118 3.00 -11.53 2.20
N VAL A 119 1.77 -11.78 2.66
CA VAL A 119 1.02 -13.02 2.43
C VAL A 119 0.14 -12.93 1.17
N ALA A 120 -0.26 -11.72 0.77
CA ALA A 120 -1.11 -11.47 -0.40
C ALA A 120 -0.42 -11.78 -1.75
N GLY A 121 0.90 -11.98 -1.74
CA GLY A 121 1.70 -12.31 -2.91
C GLY A 121 1.84 -11.16 -3.91
N PRO A 122 2.41 -11.43 -5.11
CA PRO A 122 2.77 -10.39 -6.08
C PRO A 122 1.59 -9.54 -6.56
N LYS A 123 0.40 -10.15 -6.70
CA LYS A 123 -0.82 -9.44 -7.12
C LYS A 123 -1.26 -8.43 -6.07
N GLY A 124 -1.35 -8.83 -4.80
CA GLY A 124 -1.73 -7.93 -3.71
C GLY A 124 -0.73 -6.78 -3.51
N LEU A 125 0.57 -7.05 -3.72
CA LEU A 125 1.58 -5.99 -3.74
C LEU A 125 1.36 -5.01 -4.89
N ALA A 126 1.18 -5.50 -6.12
CA ALA A 126 0.94 -4.65 -7.29
C ALA A 126 -0.32 -3.78 -7.14
N ASP A 127 -1.40 -4.33 -6.59
CA ASP A 127 -2.64 -3.60 -6.31
C ASP A 127 -2.40 -2.50 -5.26
N THR A 128 -1.64 -2.81 -4.20
CA THR A 128 -1.27 -1.83 -3.16
C THR A 128 -0.41 -0.70 -3.72
N LEU A 129 0.60 -1.01 -4.53
CA LEU A 129 1.44 0.00 -5.18
C LEU A 129 0.63 0.90 -6.12
N THR A 130 -0.33 0.32 -6.85
CA THR A 130 -1.25 1.06 -7.72
C THR A 130 -2.16 1.97 -6.90
N ALA A 131 -2.72 1.49 -5.80
CA ALA A 131 -3.55 2.30 -4.90
C ALA A 131 -2.75 3.48 -4.31
N ILE A 132 -1.53 3.25 -3.84
CA ILE A 132 -0.65 4.31 -3.32
C ILE A 132 -0.38 5.37 -4.39
N ARG A 133 -0.09 4.95 -5.63
CA ARG A 133 0.10 5.89 -6.75
C ARG A 133 -1.13 6.78 -6.95
N ILE A 134 -2.32 6.18 -6.99
CA ILE A 134 -3.58 6.91 -7.16
C ILE A 134 -3.78 7.90 -6.01
N GLN A 135 -3.60 7.47 -4.76
CA GLN A 135 -3.74 8.33 -3.59
C GLN A 135 -2.75 9.49 -3.60
N ALA A 136 -1.48 9.23 -3.95
CA ALA A 136 -0.46 10.26 -4.05
C ALA A 136 -0.82 11.29 -5.13
N MET A 137 -1.32 10.81 -6.29
CA MET A 137 -1.79 11.69 -7.34
C MET A 137 -3.00 12.52 -6.92
N MET A 138 -3.91 11.98 -6.11
CA MET A 138 -5.05 12.73 -5.57
C MET A 138 -4.59 13.81 -4.58
N VAL A 139 -3.73 13.46 -3.62
CA VAL A 139 -3.16 14.40 -2.64
C VAL A 139 -2.44 15.55 -3.32
N LEU A 140 -1.62 15.25 -4.33
CA LEU A 140 -0.90 16.27 -5.10
C LEU A 140 -1.80 17.08 -6.05
N ALA A 141 -3.06 16.68 -6.25
CA ALA A 141 -4.04 17.37 -7.10
C ALA A 141 -4.92 18.31 -6.28
N GLU A 142 -5.03 18.08 -4.97
CA GLU A 142 -5.78 18.97 -4.08
C GLU A 142 -5.13 20.36 -4.14
N PRO A 143 -5.86 21.41 -4.57
CA PRO A 143 -5.34 22.76 -4.53
C PRO A 143 -5.08 23.11 -3.06
N GLN A 144 -3.85 23.50 -2.74
CA GLN A 144 -3.48 24.00 -1.41
C GLN A 144 -4.41 25.17 -1.10
N GLN A 145 -5.43 24.92 -0.27
CA GLN A 145 -6.26 25.99 0.27
C GLN A 145 -5.42 26.68 1.34
N VAL A 146 -4.70 27.72 0.90
CA VAL A 146 -4.06 28.74 1.75
C VAL A 146 -5.09 29.74 2.22
#